data_AF-A0A955ZKV5-F1
#
_entry.id   AF-A0A955ZKV5-F1
#
_cell.length_a   1.000
_cell.length_b   1.000
_cell.length_c   1.000
_cell.angle_alpha   90.00
_cell.angle_beta   90.00
_cell.angle_gamma   90.00
#
_symmetry.space_group_name_H-M   'P 1'
#
loop_
_entity.id
_entity.type
_entity.pdbx_description
1 polymer ?
#
loop_
_entity_poly.entity_id
_entity_poly.type
_entity_poly.pdbx_seq_one_letter_code
_entity_poly.pdbx_strand_id
1 'polypeptide(L)'
;MKASREFQRWSITPPDLLDLSPPKARELVTRCFLEAQKETFARTRRSVGLTDEEADVERSVRTAVKAVFHEVGADYGWPSREDLQRVVAALSARAAGWGTPDDVVAYHRAQLSLLLAHVPS
;
A
#
# COMPACT_ATOMS: atom_id res chain seq x y z
N MET A 1 19.17 -3.11 -28.15
CA MET A 1 18.93 -3.03 -26.68
C MET A 1 17.49 -2.58 -26.47
N LYS A 2 16.62 -3.44 -25.91
CA LYS A 2 15.27 -3.00 -25.51
C LYS A 2 15.42 -2.24 -24.19
N ALA A 3 14.95 -0.99 -24.15
CA ALA A 3 14.91 -0.21 -22.92
C ALA A 3 14.19 -1.01 -21.84
N SER A 4 14.88 -1.31 -20.74
CA SER A 4 14.26 -1.82 -19.53
C SER A 4 13.19 -0.80 -19.14
N ARG A 5 11.90 -1.19 -19.16
CA ARG A 5 10.85 -0.37 -18.55
C ARG A 5 11.21 -0.24 -17.07
N GLU A 6 11.73 0.91 -16.68
CA GLU A 6 11.95 1.25 -15.29
C GLU A 6 10.58 1.24 -14.60
N PHE A 7 10.46 0.47 -13.53
CA PHE A 7 9.23 0.42 -12.75
C PHE A 7 9.11 1.79 -12.07
N GLN A 8 8.12 2.59 -12.47
CA GLN A 8 7.88 3.89 -11.85
C GLN A 8 7.26 3.68 -10.49
N ARG A 9 8.06 3.92 -9.45
CA ARG A 9 7.62 3.78 -8.06
C ARG A 9 6.56 4.83 -7.73
N TRP A 10 5.42 4.38 -7.20
CA TRP A 10 4.34 5.26 -6.78
C TRP A 10 4.79 6.15 -5.60
N SER A 11 4.27 7.37 -5.54
CA SER A 11 4.47 8.29 -4.41
C SER A 11 3.19 9.07 -4.17
N ILE A 12 3.03 9.53 -2.92
CA ILE A 12 1.99 10.50 -2.61
C ILE A 12 2.38 11.85 -3.20
N THR A 13 1.42 12.49 -3.84
CA THR A 13 1.58 13.82 -4.42
C THR A 13 0.79 14.85 -3.60
N PRO A 14 1.16 16.15 -3.64
CA PRO A 14 0.38 17.18 -2.95
C PRO A 14 -1.12 17.20 -3.33
N PRO A 15 -1.52 16.96 -4.59
CA PRO A 15 -2.93 16.81 -4.95
C PRO A 15 -3.66 15.65 -4.26
N ASP A 16 -2.98 14.54 -3.96
CA ASP A 16 -3.59 13.43 -3.22
C ASP A 16 -3.99 13.86 -1.80
N LEU A 17 -3.30 14.85 -1.24
CA LEU A 17 -3.47 15.34 0.13
C LEU A 17 -4.56 16.40 0.29
N LEU A 18 -5.10 16.94 -0.81
CA LEU A 18 -6.19 17.92 -0.77
C LEU A 18 -7.49 17.26 -0.28
N ASP A 19 -8.25 17.94 0.57
CA ASP A 19 -9.56 17.49 1.07
C ASP A 19 -9.56 16.04 1.60
N LEU A 20 -8.58 15.74 2.46
CA LEU A 20 -8.32 14.38 2.94
C LEU A 20 -9.38 13.92 3.95
N SER A 21 -10.43 13.27 3.44
CA SER A 21 -11.43 12.60 4.27
C SER A 21 -10.94 11.23 4.76
N PRO A 22 -11.49 10.70 5.87
CA PRO A 22 -11.18 9.35 6.35
C PRO A 22 -11.30 8.24 5.28
N PRO A 23 -12.37 8.17 4.45
CA PRO A 23 -12.46 7.17 3.39
C PRO A 23 -11.38 7.35 2.31
N LYS A 24 -11.05 8.60 1.96
CA LYS A 24 -9.98 8.90 0.99
C LYS A 24 -8.62 8.49 1.52
N ALA A 25 -8.33 8.74 2.80
CA ALA A 25 -7.11 8.32 3.44
C ALA A 25 -6.94 6.78 3.42
N ARG A 26 -8.00 6.04 3.76
CA ARG A 26 -8.03 4.57 3.64
C ARG A 26 -7.74 4.10 2.21
N GLU A 27 -8.31 4.75 1.21
CA GLU A 27 -8.07 4.40 -0.19
C GLU A 27 -6.63 4.64 -0.61
N LEU A 28 -6.02 5.74 -0.14
CA LEU A 28 -4.60 6.00 -0.36
C LEU A 28 -3.70 4.99 0.36
N VAL A 29 -4.06 4.56 1.58
CA VAL A 29 -3.37 3.45 2.27
C VAL A 29 -3.45 2.16 1.43
N THR A 30 -4.64 1.82 0.94
CA THR A 30 -4.88 0.64 0.11
C THR A 30 -4.08 0.68 -1.18
N ARG A 31 -4.09 1.83 -1.87
CA ARG A 31 -3.32 2.06 -3.09
C ARG A 31 -1.82 1.95 -2.83
N CYS A 32 -1.31 2.59 -1.79
CA CYS A 32 0.10 2.51 -1.43
C CYS A 32 0.54 1.05 -1.20
N PHE A 33 -0.26 0.27 -0.48
CA PHE A 33 0.02 -1.15 -0.25
C PHE A 33 -0.01 -1.96 -1.55
N LEU A 34 -0.99 -1.70 -2.43
CA LEU A 34 -1.06 -2.33 -3.76
C LEU A 34 0.20 -2.06 -4.58
N GLU A 35 0.66 -0.82 -4.63
CA GLU A 35 1.84 -0.43 -5.40
C GLU A 35 3.12 -1.07 -4.84
N ALA A 36 3.24 -1.21 -3.52
CA ALA A 36 4.35 -1.96 -2.89
C ALA A 36 4.35 -3.44 -3.31
N GLN A 37 3.16 -4.06 -3.40
CA GLN A 37 3.04 -5.43 -3.89
C GLN A 37 3.36 -5.51 -5.38
N LYS A 38 2.85 -4.60 -6.21
CA LYS A 38 3.19 -4.54 -7.64
C LYS A 38 4.69 -4.37 -7.87
N GLU A 39 5.37 -3.55 -7.08
CA GLU A 39 6.83 -3.41 -7.15
C GLU A 39 7.53 -4.73 -6.83
N THR A 40 7.10 -5.40 -5.76
CA THR A 40 7.63 -6.71 -5.35
C THR A 40 7.42 -7.75 -6.45
N PHE A 41 6.20 -7.85 -6.98
CA PHE A 41 5.87 -8.74 -8.10
C PHE A 41 6.67 -8.40 -9.36
N ALA A 42 6.89 -7.13 -9.68
CA ALA A 42 7.69 -6.73 -10.83
C ALA A 42 9.17 -7.13 -10.68
N ARG A 43 9.71 -7.06 -9.45
CA ARG A 43 11.07 -7.51 -9.14
C ARG A 43 11.20 -9.03 -9.21
N THR A 44 10.20 -9.79 -8.75
CA THR A 44 10.20 -11.26 -8.79
C THR A 44 9.86 -11.81 -10.16
N ARG A 45 8.92 -11.24 -10.93
CA ARG A 45 8.61 -11.73 -12.29
C ARG A 45 9.76 -11.63 -13.27
N ARG A 46 10.66 -10.66 -13.11
CA ARG A 46 11.90 -10.61 -13.90
C ARG A 46 12.76 -11.87 -13.73
N SER A 47 12.59 -12.63 -12.63
CA SER A 47 13.30 -13.89 -12.43
C SER A 47 12.53 -15.13 -12.91
N VAL A 48 11.22 -15.06 -13.24
CA VAL A 48 10.38 -16.25 -13.53
C VAL A 48 9.41 -16.19 -14.72
N GLY A 49 9.19 -15.04 -15.38
CA GLY A 49 8.52 -14.98 -16.69
C GLY A 49 6.99 -15.16 -16.73
N LEU A 50 6.26 -14.90 -15.63
CA LEU A 50 4.78 -15.04 -15.54
C LEU A 50 4.02 -13.71 -15.80
N THR A 51 2.86 -13.77 -16.48
CA THR A 51 2.13 -12.58 -16.98
C THR A 51 0.77 -12.27 -16.33
N ASP A 52 0.06 -13.23 -15.73
CA ASP A 52 -1.41 -13.10 -15.59
C ASP A 52 -1.97 -12.55 -14.25
N GLU A 53 -1.15 -12.09 -13.30
CA GLU A 53 -1.64 -11.95 -11.90
C GLU A 53 -2.06 -10.53 -11.43
N GLU A 54 -2.08 -9.47 -12.27
CA GLU A 54 -2.30 -8.10 -11.74
C GLU A 54 -3.68 -7.92 -11.07
N ALA A 55 -4.74 -8.47 -11.68
CA ALA A 55 -6.08 -8.44 -11.10
C ALA A 55 -6.19 -9.28 -9.82
N ASP A 56 -5.42 -10.38 -9.74
CA ASP A 56 -5.37 -11.24 -8.55
C ASP A 56 -4.57 -10.58 -7.41
N VAL A 57 -3.51 -9.84 -7.73
CA VAL A 57 -2.79 -9.00 -6.76
C VAL A 57 -3.72 -7.93 -6.19
N GLU A 58 -4.48 -7.24 -7.03
CA GLU A 58 -5.44 -6.24 -6.55
C GLU A 58 -6.51 -6.85 -5.64
N ARG A 59 -7.10 -7.98 -6.04
CA ARG A 59 -8.10 -8.68 -5.21
C ARG A 59 -7.50 -9.10 -3.86
N SER A 60 -6.30 -9.69 -3.88
CA SER A 60 -5.61 -10.15 -2.68
C SER A 60 -5.28 -8.99 -1.73
N VAL A 61 -4.82 -7.86 -2.28
CA VAL A 61 -4.55 -6.64 -1.52
C VAL A 61 -5.82 -6.10 -0.87
N ARG A 62 -6.93 -5.97 -1.62
CA ARG A 62 -8.20 -5.46 -1.07
C ARG A 62 -8.71 -6.34 0.08
N THR A 63 -8.61 -7.66 -0.07
CA THR A 63 -8.97 -8.61 1.00
C THR A 63 -8.05 -8.46 2.20
N ALA A 64 -6.74 -8.37 2.01
CA ALA A 64 -5.77 -8.23 3.09
C ALA A 64 -5.97 -6.92 3.87
N VAL A 65 -6.22 -5.80 3.18
CA VAL A 65 -6.50 -4.52 3.85
C VAL A 65 -7.76 -4.63 4.71
N LYS A 66 -8.87 -5.14 4.16
CA LYS A 66 -10.10 -5.35 4.94
C LYS A 66 -9.88 -6.26 6.16
N ALA A 67 -9.12 -7.33 5.99
CA ALA A 67 -8.76 -8.23 7.09
C ALA A 67 -7.96 -7.50 8.18
N VAL A 68 -6.98 -6.68 7.81
CA VAL A 68 -6.21 -5.88 8.78
C VAL A 68 -7.09 -4.91 9.55
N PHE A 69 -8.01 -4.20 8.88
CA PHE A 69 -8.97 -3.33 9.58
C PHE A 69 -9.78 -4.09 10.63
N HIS A 70 -10.26 -5.29 10.29
CA HIS A 70 -10.96 -6.15 11.24
C HIS A 70 -10.05 -6.65 12.37
N GLU A 71 -8.84 -7.13 12.05
CA GLU A 71 -7.86 -7.65 13.02
C GLU A 71 -7.47 -6.61 14.07
N VAL A 72 -7.31 -5.35 13.66
CA VAL A 72 -6.96 -4.25 14.59
C VAL A 72 -8.18 -3.59 15.23
N GLY A 73 -9.40 -4.03 14.91
CA GLY A 73 -10.63 -3.43 15.44
C GLY A 73 -10.81 -1.96 15.01
N ALA A 74 -10.49 -1.64 13.76
CA ALA A 74 -10.63 -0.31 13.16
C ALA A 74 -11.88 -0.22 12.27
N ASP A 75 -12.50 0.95 12.19
CA ASP A 75 -13.63 1.20 11.29
C ASP A 75 -13.14 1.25 9.83
N TYR A 76 -13.56 0.31 9.01
CA TYR A 76 -13.20 0.32 7.58
C TYR A 76 -13.90 1.43 6.80
N GLY A 77 -15.13 1.80 7.17
CA GLY A 77 -15.92 2.82 6.49
C GLY A 77 -15.41 4.23 6.76
N TRP A 78 -15.14 4.54 8.02
CA TRP A 78 -14.77 5.88 8.48
C TRP A 78 -13.62 5.87 9.51
N PRO A 79 -12.40 5.48 9.11
CA PRO A 79 -11.31 5.29 10.05
C PRO A 79 -10.74 6.59 10.60
N SER A 80 -10.50 6.62 11.90
CA SER A 80 -9.71 7.69 12.53
C SER A 80 -8.24 7.67 12.09
N ARG A 81 -7.49 8.72 12.41
CA ARG A 81 -6.02 8.73 12.21
C ARG A 81 -5.35 7.58 12.98
N GLU A 82 -5.79 7.31 14.20
CA GLU A 82 -5.26 6.22 15.04
C GLU A 82 -5.54 4.84 14.41
N ASP A 83 -6.74 4.64 13.86
CA ASP A 83 -7.08 3.44 13.10
C ASP A 83 -6.12 3.22 11.94
N LEU A 84 -5.89 4.26 11.14
CA LEU A 84 -4.98 4.19 10.00
C LEU A 84 -3.54 3.93 10.43
N GLN A 85 -3.06 4.48 11.54
CA GLN A 85 -1.72 4.19 12.08
C GLN A 85 -1.56 2.71 12.43
N ARG A 86 -2.54 2.13 13.12
CA ARG A 86 -2.55 0.70 13.49
C ARG A 86 -2.60 -0.20 12.25
N VAL A 87 -3.44 0.16 11.28
CA VAL A 87 -3.55 -0.54 9.99
C VAL A 87 -2.23 -0.48 9.20
N VAL A 88 -1.60 0.69 9.10
CA VAL A 88 -0.32 0.87 8.39
C VAL A 88 0.78 0.02 9.03
N ALA A 89 0.85 -0.02 10.37
CA ALA A 89 1.82 -0.87 11.07
C ALA A 89 1.62 -2.36 10.76
N ALA A 90 0.36 -2.85 10.83
CA ALA A 90 0.03 -4.23 10.53
C ALA A 90 0.27 -4.61 9.06
N LEU A 91 -0.09 -3.73 8.11
CA LEU A 91 0.19 -3.94 6.69
C LEU A 91 1.69 -3.97 6.39
N SER A 92 2.49 -3.12 7.03
CA SER A 92 3.96 -3.12 6.86
C SER A 92 4.57 -4.46 7.28
N ALA A 93 4.12 -5.01 8.41
CA ALA A 93 4.56 -6.33 8.87
C ALA A 93 4.11 -7.45 7.91
N ARG A 94 2.87 -7.36 7.40
CA ARG A 94 2.34 -8.34 6.44
C ARG A 94 3.06 -8.30 5.09
N ALA A 95 3.44 -7.12 4.60
CA ALA A 95 4.24 -6.97 3.38
C ALA A 95 5.58 -7.73 3.48
N ALA A 96 6.29 -7.57 4.60
CA ALA A 96 7.54 -8.30 4.85
C ALA A 96 7.30 -9.83 4.84
N GLY A 97 6.21 -10.29 5.47
CA GLY A 97 5.81 -11.71 5.44
C GLY A 97 5.45 -12.23 4.04
N TRP A 98 5.11 -11.35 3.10
CA TRP A 98 4.87 -11.69 1.68
C TRP A 98 6.14 -11.60 0.82
N GLY A 99 7.31 -11.37 1.44
CA GLY A 99 8.58 -11.26 0.73
C GLY A 99 8.78 -9.90 0.04
N THR A 100 8.01 -8.87 0.41
CA THR A 100 8.30 -7.49 -0.02
C THR A 100 9.67 -7.08 0.54
N PRO A 101 10.63 -6.65 -0.31
CA PRO A 101 11.95 -6.24 0.15
C PRO A 101 11.89 -5.06 1.14
N ASP A 102 12.81 -5.03 2.10
CA ASP A 102 12.85 -4.01 3.16
C ASP A 102 12.92 -2.58 2.59
N ASP A 103 13.63 -2.36 1.48
CA ASP A 103 13.72 -1.04 0.84
C ASP A 103 12.37 -0.57 0.28
N VAL A 104 11.55 -1.50 -0.22
CA VAL A 104 10.19 -1.23 -0.71
C VAL A 104 9.27 -0.93 0.47
N VAL A 105 9.31 -1.76 1.53
CA VAL A 105 8.51 -1.52 2.75
C VAL A 105 8.85 -0.16 3.35
N ALA A 106 10.14 0.14 3.53
CA ALA A 106 10.61 1.39 4.12
C ALA A 106 10.15 2.61 3.31
N TYR A 107 10.31 2.56 1.99
CA TYR A 107 9.86 3.64 1.12
C TYR A 107 8.35 3.88 1.22
N HIS A 108 7.53 2.83 1.09
CA HIS A 108 6.08 2.98 1.11
C HIS A 108 5.56 3.41 2.49
N ARG A 109 6.21 2.97 3.58
CA ARG A 109 5.92 3.45 4.94
C ARG A 109 6.22 4.95 5.09
N ALA A 110 7.26 5.47 4.46
CA ALA A 110 7.54 6.91 4.46
C ALA A 110 6.42 7.70 3.76
N GLN A 111 5.90 7.22 2.62
CA GLN A 111 4.74 7.82 1.95
C GLN A 111 3.52 7.84 2.87
N LEU A 112 3.22 6.72 3.54
CA LEU A 112 2.10 6.64 4.47
C LEU A 112 2.26 7.56 5.69
N SER A 113 3.49 7.82 6.12
CA SER A 113 3.75 8.77 7.20
C SER A 113 3.38 10.21 6.79
N LEU A 114 3.64 10.58 5.53
CA LEU A 114 3.20 11.87 4.97
C LEU A 114 1.67 11.96 4.94
N LEU A 115 0.99 10.89 4.49
CA LEU A 115 -0.47 10.81 4.50
C LEU A 115 -1.05 11.04 5.90
N LEU A 116 -0.57 10.29 6.88
CA LEU A 116 -1.09 10.31 8.26
C LEU A 116 -0.94 11.67 8.94
N ALA A 117 0.08 12.45 8.57
CA ALA A 117 0.25 13.81 9.06
C ALA A 117 -0.86 14.78 8.58
N HIS A 118 -1.56 14.45 7.50
CA HIS A 118 -2.62 15.28 6.89
C HIS A 118 -4.03 14.78 7.17
N VAL A 119 -4.20 13.57 7.72
CA VAL A 119 -5.52 13.05 8.12
C VAL A 119 -6.02 13.89 9.30
N PRO A 120 -7.21 14.51 9.28
CA PRO A 120 -7.73 15.25 10.43
C PRO A 120 -7.86 14.35 11.67
N SER A 121 -7.64 14.93 12.85
CA SER A 121 -7.80 14.23 14.13
C SER A 121 -9.26 13.87 14.41
#